data_AF-A0AAN8G234-F1
#
_entry.id   AF-A0AAN8G234-F1
#
_cell.length_a   1.000
_cell.length_b   1.000
_cell.length_c   1.000
_cell.angle_alpha   90.00
_cell.angle_beta   90.00
_cell.angle_gamma   90.00
#
_symmetry.space_group_name_H-M   'P 1'
#
loop_
_entity.id
_entity.type
_entity.pdbx_description
1 polymer ?
#
loop_
_entity_poly.entity_id
_entity_poly.type
_entity_poly.pdbx_seq_one_letter_code
_entity_poly.pdbx_strand_id
1 'polypeptide(L)'
;VEVRTSKELLMTPVVVARNKQERVLIEPSINSVRVSISIKQSDEIERILCHKFTRFMCQRADSFFVLRRKPLPGYDISFLITASHTETMYKHKLVDFLLHFMQEIDKEISDMKLALNARARVSAEEFLKRFN
;
A
#
# COMPACT_ATOMS: atom_id res chain seq x y z
N VAL A 1 14.16 5.63 -12.21
CA VAL A 1 14.27 4.39 -11.40
C VAL A 1 13.71 3.11 -12.07
N GLU A 2 12.68 3.15 -12.91
CA GLU A 2 12.06 1.93 -13.49
C GLU A 2 12.92 1.23 -14.56
N VAL A 3 13.51 1.98 -15.50
CA VAL A 3 14.21 1.41 -16.68
C VAL A 3 15.60 0.86 -16.34
N ARG A 4 16.29 1.45 -15.37
CA ARG A 4 17.59 0.99 -14.82
C ARG A 4 18.72 0.73 -15.86
N THR A 5 18.66 1.36 -17.03
CA THR A 5 19.70 1.25 -18.07
C THR A 5 20.99 1.98 -17.70
N SER A 6 20.87 3.16 -17.10
CA SER A 6 21.98 3.99 -16.63
C SER A 6 22.19 3.82 -15.13
N LYS A 7 23.33 3.26 -14.72
CA LYS A 7 23.66 3.01 -13.30
C LYS A 7 24.00 4.29 -12.56
N GLU A 8 24.64 5.24 -13.25
CA GLU A 8 25.04 6.55 -12.76
C GLU A 8 23.85 7.44 -12.33
N LEU A 9 22.65 7.14 -12.82
CA LEU A 9 21.43 7.87 -12.47
C LEU A 9 20.69 7.26 -11.26
N LEU A 10 21.12 6.08 -10.80
CA LEU A 10 20.53 5.37 -9.67
C LEU A 10 21.27 5.74 -8.39
N MET A 11 20.51 6.03 -7.34
CA MET A 11 21.04 6.27 -6.01
C MET A 11 20.95 5.00 -5.16
N THR A 12 21.66 4.97 -4.03
CA THR A 12 21.63 3.84 -3.10
C THR A 12 20.20 3.62 -2.56
N PRO A 13 19.61 2.44 -2.75
CA PRO A 13 18.33 2.11 -2.15
C PRO A 13 18.43 2.07 -0.62
N VAL A 14 17.39 2.55 0.06
CA VAL A 14 17.30 2.55 1.53
C VAL A 14 16.10 1.73 1.95
N VAL A 15 16.29 0.87 2.96
CA VAL A 15 15.19 0.13 3.60
C VAL A 15 15.01 0.64 5.01
N VAL A 16 13.79 1.07 5.33
CA VAL A 16 13.37 1.40 6.68
C VAL A 16 12.43 0.30 7.15
N ALA A 17 12.86 -0.49 8.13
CA ALA A 17 12.09 -1.63 8.64
C ALA A 17 11.77 -1.43 10.12
N ARG A 18 10.49 -1.53 10.48
CA ARG A 18 10.06 -1.58 11.88
C ARG A 18 10.27 -2.98 12.44
N ASN A 19 10.00 -4.00 11.62
CA ASN A 19 10.23 -5.40 11.90
C ASN A 19 10.37 -6.18 10.57
N LYS A 20 10.40 -7.52 10.62
CA LYS A 20 10.56 -8.35 9.41
C LYS A 20 9.40 -8.21 8.41
N GLN A 21 8.20 -7.88 8.88
CA GLN A 21 6.97 -7.82 8.09
C GLN A 21 6.65 -6.39 7.64
N GLU A 22 6.88 -5.39 8.49
CA GLU A 22 6.65 -3.97 8.24
C GLU A 22 7.95 -3.30 7.78
N ARG A 23 8.05 -3.03 6.48
CA ARG A 23 9.22 -2.38 5.88
C ARG A 23 8.85 -1.53 4.67
N VAL A 24 9.62 -0.48 4.46
CA VAL A 24 9.54 0.41 3.30
C VAL A 24 10.88 0.39 2.59
N LEU A 25 10.85 0.12 1.29
CA LEU A 25 11.99 0.26 0.39
C LEU A 25 11.84 1.54 -0.41
N ILE A 26 12.86 2.39 -0.35
CA ILE A 26 12.97 3.64 -1.07
C ILE A 26 14.09 3.49 -2.09
N GLU A 27 13.76 3.67 -3.36
CA GLU A 27 14.69 3.58 -4.48
C GLU A 27 14.73 4.93 -5.20
N PRO A 28 15.69 5.79 -4.86
CA PRO A 28 15.81 7.09 -5.50
C PRO A 28 16.60 6.98 -6.82
N SER A 29 16.30 7.89 -7.73
CA SER A 29 17.08 8.18 -8.93
C SER A 29 16.97 9.66 -9.24
N ILE A 30 17.76 10.15 -10.21
CA ILE A 30 17.84 11.58 -10.50
C ILE A 30 16.48 12.24 -10.84
N ASN A 31 15.56 11.51 -11.50
CA ASN A 31 14.31 12.06 -12.02
C ASN A 31 13.05 11.40 -11.45
N SER A 32 13.20 10.42 -10.57
CA SER A 32 12.10 9.66 -10.01
C SER A 32 12.50 8.91 -8.75
N VAL A 33 11.54 8.72 -7.86
CA VAL A 33 11.68 7.91 -6.64
C VAL A 33 10.59 6.87 -6.63
N ARG A 34 10.96 5.62 -6.33
CA ARG A 34 10.00 4.55 -6.06
C ARG A 34 9.98 4.24 -4.57
N VAL A 35 8.78 4.19 -4.01
CA VAL A 35 8.54 3.86 -2.60
C VAL A 35 7.67 2.62 -2.57
N SER A 36 8.17 1.51 -2.02
CA SER A 36 7.44 0.25 -1.91
C SER A 36 7.22 -0.11 -0.45
N ILE A 37 5.99 -0.42 -0.08
CA ILE A 37 5.55 -0.60 1.31
C ILE A 37 5.07 -2.04 1.50
N SER A 38 5.57 -2.65 2.57
CA SER A 38 5.13 -3.94 3.10
C SER A 38 4.28 -3.65 4.35
N ILE A 39 3.01 -3.98 4.29
CA ILE A 39 1.99 -3.66 5.28
C ILE A 39 1.91 -4.81 6.30
N LYS A 40 1.56 -4.49 7.54
CA LYS A 40 1.39 -5.50 8.59
C LYS A 40 0.25 -6.45 8.23
N GLN A 41 0.50 -7.76 8.33
CA GLN A 41 -0.49 -8.82 8.06
C GLN A 41 -0.35 -9.87 9.16
N SER A 42 -1.22 -9.81 10.16
CA SER A 42 -1.12 -10.62 11.38
C SER A 42 -1.70 -12.03 11.21
N ASP A 43 -2.66 -12.19 10.29
CA ASP A 43 -3.31 -13.46 9.99
C ASP A 43 -3.74 -13.56 8.52
N GLU A 44 -4.33 -14.71 8.16
CA GLU A 44 -4.77 -14.97 6.80
C GLU A 44 -5.92 -14.06 6.32
N ILE A 45 -6.79 -13.63 7.23
CA ILE A 45 -7.88 -12.71 6.90
C ILE A 45 -7.29 -11.34 6.54
N GLU A 46 -6.39 -10.81 7.36
CA GLU A 46 -5.69 -9.55 7.08
C GLU A 46 -4.88 -9.62 5.79
N ARG A 47 -4.22 -10.74 5.52
CA ARG A 47 -3.51 -10.96 4.24
C ARG A 47 -4.44 -10.83 3.04
N ILE A 48 -5.62 -11.45 3.09
CA ILE A 48 -6.60 -11.39 1.99
C ILE A 48 -7.21 -9.99 1.88
N LEU A 49 -7.53 -9.35 3.00
CA LEU A 49 -8.07 -7.98 3.04
C LEU A 49 -7.06 -6.97 2.48
N CYS A 50 -5.81 -7.01 2.94
CA CYS A 50 -4.71 -6.20 2.45
C CYS A 50 -4.52 -6.38 0.93
N HIS A 51 -4.45 -7.61 0.45
CA HIS A 51 -4.31 -7.90 -0.98
C HIS A 51 -5.49 -7.38 -1.81
N LYS A 52 -6.73 -7.54 -1.33
CA LYS A 52 -7.92 -7.01 -2.02
C LYS A 52 -7.94 -5.49 -2.04
N PHE A 53 -7.61 -4.85 -0.92
CA PHE A 53 -7.57 -3.39 -0.79
C PHE A 53 -6.51 -2.77 -1.69
N THR A 54 -5.27 -3.25 -1.61
CA THR A 54 -4.17 -2.76 -2.45
C THR A 54 -4.43 -3.01 -3.93
N ARG A 55 -5.02 -4.14 -4.31
CA ARG A 55 -5.44 -4.41 -5.70
C ARG A 55 -6.52 -3.44 -6.17
N PHE A 56 -7.51 -3.14 -5.32
CA PHE A 56 -8.54 -2.15 -5.63
C PHE A 56 -7.95 -0.76 -5.87
N MET A 57 -6.99 -0.35 -5.05
CA MET A 57 -6.26 0.91 -5.23
C MET A 57 -5.48 0.91 -6.54
N CYS A 58 -4.72 -0.16 -6.84
CA CYS A 58 -3.93 -0.28 -8.07
C CYS A 58 -4.79 -0.21 -9.34
N GLN A 59 -6.02 -0.71 -9.31
CA GLN A 59 -6.98 -0.59 -10.42
C GLN A 59 -7.41 0.86 -10.69
N ARG A 60 -7.26 1.74 -9.72
CA ARG A 60 -7.59 3.18 -9.80
C ARG A 60 -6.35 4.06 -9.93
N ALA A 61 -5.20 3.49 -10.25
CA ALA A 61 -3.94 4.22 -10.38
C ALA A 61 -4.00 5.36 -11.42
N ASP A 62 -4.90 5.31 -12.39
CA ASP A 62 -5.08 6.39 -13.37
C ASP A 62 -5.64 7.67 -12.74
N SER A 63 -6.47 7.55 -11.69
CA SER A 63 -6.92 8.69 -10.88
C SER A 63 -5.95 9.04 -9.75
N PHE A 64 -5.03 8.12 -9.44
CA PHE A 64 -4.09 8.22 -8.34
C PHE A 64 -2.67 8.33 -8.88
N PHE A 65 -2.31 9.50 -9.41
CA PHE A 65 -1.20 9.70 -10.35
C PHE A 65 0.18 9.19 -9.87
N VAL A 66 0.40 9.12 -8.55
CA VAL A 66 1.65 8.63 -7.96
C VAL A 66 1.67 7.13 -7.68
N LEU A 67 0.55 6.43 -7.85
CA LEU A 67 0.43 5.01 -7.55
C LEU A 67 0.93 4.15 -8.73
N ARG A 68 1.73 3.14 -8.42
CA ARG A 68 2.18 2.16 -9.43
C ARG A 68 1.10 1.09 -9.62
N ARG A 69 0.72 0.83 -10.87
CA ARG A 69 -0.31 -0.18 -11.25
C ARG A 69 -0.05 -1.60 -10.73
N LYS A 70 1.21 -1.94 -10.49
CA LYS A 70 1.63 -3.21 -9.90
C LYS A 70 2.64 -2.91 -8.80
N PRO A 71 2.56 -3.55 -7.63
CA PRO A 71 3.60 -3.42 -6.62
C PRO A 71 4.92 -4.07 -7.08
N LEU A 72 6.00 -3.74 -6.38
CA LEU A 72 7.27 -4.47 -6.49
C LEU A 72 7.10 -5.88 -5.88
N PRO A 73 7.70 -6.94 -6.45
CA PRO A 73 7.66 -8.27 -5.84
C PRO A 73 8.14 -8.25 -4.39
N GLY A 74 7.36 -8.88 -3.50
CA GLY A 74 7.65 -8.91 -2.06
C GLY A 74 7.22 -7.66 -1.28
N TYR A 75 6.45 -6.76 -1.91
CA TYR A 75 5.78 -5.61 -1.30
C TYR A 75 4.31 -5.60 -1.70
N ASP A 76 3.47 -4.95 -0.90
CA ASP A 76 2.01 -4.95 -1.11
C ASP A 76 1.56 -3.81 -2.02
N ILE A 77 2.22 -2.66 -1.92
CA ILE A 77 1.92 -1.47 -2.72
C ILE A 77 3.19 -0.70 -3.07
N SER A 78 3.21 -0.07 -4.24
CA SER A 78 4.33 0.78 -4.66
C SER A 78 3.83 2.10 -5.23
N PHE A 79 4.57 3.16 -4.95
CA PHE A 79 4.38 4.51 -5.47
C PHE A 79 5.55 4.85 -6.38
N LEU A 80 5.28 5.54 -7.48
CA LEU A 80 6.26 6.07 -8.40
C LEU A 80 6.06 7.58 -8.51
N ILE A 81 6.99 8.33 -7.92
CA ILE A 81 6.99 9.79 -7.95
C ILE A 81 8.02 10.22 -8.98
N THR A 82 7.60 10.92 -10.03
CA THR A 82 8.46 11.45 -11.09
C THR A 82 8.69 12.95 -10.90
N ALA A 83 9.67 13.51 -11.62
CA ALA A 83 9.90 14.95 -11.64
C ALA A 83 8.64 15.76 -12.00
N SER A 84 7.83 15.28 -12.96
CA SER A 84 6.56 15.92 -13.34
C SER A 84 5.55 16.01 -12.19
N HIS A 85 5.53 15.03 -11.28
CA HIS A 85 4.70 15.09 -10.07
C HIS A 85 5.19 16.19 -9.13
N THR A 86 6.51 16.38 -9.00
CA THR A 86 7.09 17.43 -8.14
C THR A 86 7.03 18.83 -8.74
N GLU A 87 6.84 18.94 -10.05
CA GLU A 87 6.59 20.21 -10.75
C GLU A 87 5.14 20.68 -10.58
N THR A 88 4.19 19.74 -10.55
CA THR A 88 2.75 20.02 -10.47
C THR A 88 2.19 20.02 -9.05
N MET A 89 2.83 19.29 -8.14
CA MET A 89 2.40 19.14 -6.76
C MET A 89 3.51 19.53 -5.78
N TYR A 90 3.14 20.06 -4.63
CA TYR A 90 4.11 20.37 -3.59
C TYR A 90 4.74 19.10 -3.02
N LYS A 91 6.07 18.98 -3.12
CA LYS A 91 6.82 17.81 -2.63
C LYS A 91 6.53 17.45 -1.18
N HIS A 92 6.35 18.44 -0.31
CA HIS A 92 6.06 18.20 1.11
C HIS A 92 4.66 17.60 1.30
N LYS A 93 3.68 17.98 0.47
CA LYS A 93 2.34 17.37 0.48
C LYS A 93 2.32 15.94 -0.04
N LEU A 94 3.20 15.59 -0.99
CA LEU A 94 3.37 14.20 -1.42
C LEU A 94 3.95 13.34 -0.28
N VAL A 95 4.90 13.88 0.48
CA VAL A 95 5.45 13.21 1.66
C VAL A 95 4.38 13.06 2.75
N ASP A 96 3.64 14.12 3.07
CA ASP A 96 2.52 14.08 4.02
C ASP A 96 1.49 13.02 3.60
N PHE A 97 1.16 12.96 2.31
CA PHE A 97 0.24 11.96 1.76
C PHE A 97 0.74 10.53 1.97
N LEU A 98 2.02 10.24 1.68
CA LEU A 98 2.58 8.89 1.88
C LEU A 98 2.56 8.48 3.35
N LEU A 99 2.90 9.41 4.25
CA LEU A 99 2.86 9.17 5.69
C LEU A 99 1.43 8.92 6.18
N HIS A 100 0.48 9.72 5.72
CA HIS A 100 -0.93 9.56 6.05
C HIS A 100 -1.47 8.22 5.51
N PHE A 101 -1.14 7.86 4.27
CA PHE A 101 -1.51 6.57 3.69
C PHE A 101 -1.00 5.39 4.54
N MET A 102 0.25 5.46 5.01
CA MET A 102 0.83 4.43 5.88
C MET A 102 0.12 4.34 7.24
N GLN A 103 -0.41 5.44 7.76
CA GLN A 103 -1.13 5.45 9.03
C GLN A 103 -2.56 4.91 8.89
N GLU A 104 -3.27 5.31 7.84
CA GLU A 104 -4.67 4.93 7.64
C GLU A 104 -4.85 3.48 7.17
N ILE A 105 -3.89 2.93 6.43
CA ILE A 105 -4.06 1.57 5.85
C ILE A 105 -4.17 0.48 6.93
N ASP A 106 -3.40 0.59 8.01
CA ASP A 106 -3.44 -0.36 9.12
C ASP A 106 -4.81 -0.30 9.83
N LYS A 107 -5.32 0.91 10.03
CA LYS A 107 -6.64 1.15 10.63
C LYS A 107 -7.75 0.62 9.74
N GLU A 108 -7.72 0.92 8.44
CA GLU A 108 -8.72 0.48 7.47
C GLU A 108 -8.78 -1.06 7.38
N ILE A 109 -7.63 -1.74 7.39
CA ILE A 109 -7.58 -3.22 7.40
C ILE A 109 -8.19 -3.77 8.69
N SER A 110 -7.88 -3.17 9.84
CA SER A 110 -8.48 -3.55 11.13
C SER A 110 -9.99 -3.36 11.14
N ASP A 111 -10.49 -2.23 10.64
CA ASP A 111 -11.91 -1.91 10.57
C ASP A 111 -12.65 -2.87 9.61
N MET A 112 -12.06 -3.18 8.45
CA MET A 112 -12.59 -4.19 7.53
C MET A 112 -12.70 -5.57 8.18
N LYS A 113 -11.72 -5.98 8.98
CA LYS A 113 -11.71 -7.25 9.71
C LYS A 113 -12.82 -7.30 10.76
N LEU A 114 -12.98 -6.25 11.54
CA LEU A 114 -14.07 -6.13 12.52
C LEU A 114 -15.44 -6.20 11.85
N ALA A 115 -15.62 -5.48 10.74
CA ALA A 115 -16.85 -5.49 9.95
C ALA A 115 -17.15 -6.86 9.31
N LEU A 116 -16.11 -7.61 8.91
CA LEU A 116 -16.26 -8.98 8.40
C LEU A 116 -16.75 -9.92 9.51
N ASN A 117 -16.13 -9.87 10.69
CA ASN A 117 -16.50 -10.71 11.84
C ASN A 117 -17.92 -10.40 12.35
N ALA A 118 -18.30 -9.12 12.41
CA ALA A 118 -19.65 -8.72 12.80
C ALA A 118 -20.70 -9.28 11.84
N ARG A 119 -20.47 -9.17 10.52
CA ARG A 119 -21.38 -9.71 9.49
C ARG A 119 -21.47 -11.23 9.52
N ALA A 120 -20.36 -11.92 9.75
CA ALA A 120 -20.35 -13.37 9.90
C ALA A 120 -21.22 -13.82 11.08
N ARG A 121 -21.14 -13.13 12.23
CA ARG A 121 -21.98 -13.40 13.40
C ARG A 121 -23.46 -13.21 13.11
N VAL A 122 -23.85 -12.06 12.53
CA VAL A 122 -25.25 -11.78 12.17
C VAL A 122 -25.79 -12.83 11.20
N SER A 123 -24.98 -13.24 10.21
CA SER A 123 -25.38 -14.26 9.24
C SER A 123 -25.60 -15.62 9.90
N ALA A 124 -24.75 -16.00 10.86
CA ALA A 124 -24.88 -17.25 11.59
C ALA A 124 -26.10 -17.24 12.53
N GLU A 125 -26.32 -16.15 13.27
CA GLU A 125 -27.49 -15.98 14.14
C GLU A 125 -28.80 -16.06 13.34
N GLU A 126 -28.88 -15.35 12.21
CA GLU A 126 -30.06 -15.33 11.37
C GLU A 126 -30.36 -16.69 10.72
N PHE A 127 -29.31 -17.44 10.36
CA PHE A 127 -29.46 -18.80 9.87
C PHE A 127 -30.01 -19.74 10.96
N LEU A 128 -29.47 -19.67 12.18
CA LEU A 128 -29.86 -20.55 13.28
C LEU A 128 -31.28 -20.27 13.82
N LYS A 129 -31.77 -19.02 13.74
CA LYS A 129 -33.16 -18.68 14.08
C LYS A 129 -34.21 -19.47 13.30
N ARG A 130 -33.86 -20.03 12.14
CA ARG A 130 -34.78 -20.85 11.33
C ARG A 130 -34.90 -22.30 11.81
N PHE A 131 -34.03 -22.72 12.72
CA PHE A 131 -33.99 -24.09 13.25
C PHE A 131 -34.48 -24.18 14.71
N ASN A 132 -34.75 -23.03 15.34
CA ASN A 132 -35.42 -22.90 16.63
C ASN A 132 -36.84 -22.39 16.44
#